data_AF-A0A1S2QR46-F1
#
_entry.id   AF-A0A1S2QR46-F1
#
_cell.length_a   1.000
_cell.length_b   1.000
_cell.length_c   1.000
_cell.angle_alpha   90.00
_cell.angle_beta   90.00
_cell.angle_gamma   90.00
#
_symmetry.space_group_name_H-M   'P 1'
#
loop_
_entity.id
_entity.type
_entity.pdbx_description
1 polymer ?
#
loop_
_entity_poly.entity_id
_entity_poly.type
_entity_poly.pdbx_seq_one_letter_code
_entity_poly.pdbx_strand_id
1 'polypeptide(L)'
;MLGALGAALVDDYLELVLGWGAAPLQPVEIPKIVSCLRGCLWGLVTEAMNRVKGRPDQDLIKRIGFAVCLDVEGAAEGFHPDDAYVRRLAMLVSDLLDRVAEDDDGPLPTFNARPPFRGWWSA
;
A
#
# COMPACT_ATOMS: atom_id res chain seq x y z
N MET A 1 -5.88 7.52 -18.66
CA MET A 1 -7.08 7.97 -17.91
C MET A 1 -7.49 6.89 -16.89
N LEU A 2 -6.55 6.48 -16.01
CA LEU A 2 -6.72 5.35 -15.07
C LEU A 2 -6.05 5.58 -13.68
N GLY A 3 -5.19 6.60 -13.52
CA GLY A 3 -4.49 6.87 -12.25
C GLY A 3 -5.37 7.43 -11.13
N ALA A 4 -6.40 8.22 -11.47
CA ALA A 4 -7.30 8.82 -10.48
C ALA A 4 -8.27 7.79 -9.85
N LEU A 5 -8.63 6.74 -10.59
CA LEU A 5 -9.55 5.70 -10.12
C LEU A 5 -8.89 4.75 -9.10
N GLY A 6 -7.57 4.53 -9.22
CA GLY A 6 -6.81 3.74 -8.27
C GLY A 6 -6.58 4.47 -6.95
N ALA A 7 -6.28 5.77 -7.00
CA ALA A 7 -6.11 6.61 -5.81
C ALA A 7 -7.42 6.75 -5.02
N ALA A 8 -8.52 7.08 -5.70
CA ALA A 8 -9.84 7.18 -5.06
C ALA A 8 -10.26 5.88 -4.35
N LEU A 9 -9.93 4.72 -4.93
CA LEU A 9 -10.24 3.42 -4.33
C LEU A 9 -9.38 3.14 -3.09
N VAL A 10 -8.10 3.55 -3.07
CA VAL A 10 -7.24 3.42 -1.89
C VAL A 10 -7.78 4.31 -0.77
N ASP A 11 -8.13 5.56 -1.08
CA ASP A 11 -8.69 6.51 -0.10
C ASP A 11 -10.01 5.99 0.49
N ASP A 12 -10.92 5.45 -0.33
CA ASP A 12 -12.17 4.84 0.12
C ASP A 12 -11.92 3.68 1.11
N TYR A 13 -10.91 2.84 0.85
CA TYR A 13 -10.57 1.75 1.75
C TYR A 13 -9.85 2.22 3.01
N LEU A 14 -9.04 3.28 2.94
CA LEU A 14 -8.45 3.88 4.13
C LEU A 14 -9.52 4.48 5.03
N GLU A 15 -10.50 5.20 4.47
CA GLU A 15 -11.64 5.72 5.24
C GLU A 15 -12.48 4.58 5.84
N LEU A 16 -12.72 3.50 5.09
CA LEU A 16 -13.44 2.34 5.61
C LEU A 16 -12.73 1.70 6.83
N VAL A 17 -11.40 1.63 6.82
CA VAL A 17 -10.61 0.91 7.83
C VAL A 17 -10.19 1.79 9.01
N LEU A 18 -9.81 3.04 8.73
CA LEU A 18 -9.21 3.98 9.68
C LEU A 18 -10.14 5.17 10.01
N GLY A 19 -11.23 5.34 9.27
CA GLY A 19 -12.18 6.44 9.44
C GLY A 19 -12.82 6.46 10.82
N TRP A 20 -13.30 7.64 11.21
CA TRP A 20 -13.90 7.81 12.53
C TRP A 20 -15.21 7.01 12.64
N GLY A 21 -15.26 6.11 13.62
CA GLY A 21 -16.40 5.19 13.77
C GLY A 21 -16.36 3.97 12.85
N ALA A 22 -15.21 3.66 12.22
CA ALA A 22 -15.01 2.46 11.42
C ALA A 22 -15.49 1.19 12.15
N ALA A 23 -16.46 0.51 11.56
CA ALA A 23 -17.00 -0.74 12.06
C ALA A 23 -16.01 -1.89 11.85
N PRO A 24 -16.15 -3.02 12.57
CA PRO A 24 -15.39 -4.23 12.26
C PRO A 24 -15.63 -4.69 10.81
N LEU A 25 -14.55 -5.06 10.11
CA LEU A 25 -14.64 -5.51 8.72
C LEU A 25 -15.39 -6.82 8.61
N GLN A 26 -16.22 -6.94 7.57
CA GLN A 26 -16.82 -8.22 7.21
C GLN A 26 -15.75 -9.12 6.57
N PRO A 27 -15.75 -10.44 6.85
CA PRO A 27 -14.77 -11.35 6.26
C PRO A 27 -14.70 -11.32 4.72
N VAL A 28 -15.81 -10.97 4.06
CA VAL A 28 -15.90 -10.85 2.60
C VAL A 28 -15.20 -9.61 2.03
N GLU A 29 -14.98 -8.59 2.85
CA GLU A 29 -14.35 -7.32 2.47
C GLU A 29 -12.83 -7.42 2.55
N ILE A 30 -12.32 -8.17 3.54
CA ILE A 30 -10.89 -8.31 3.84
C ILE A 30 -10.04 -8.64 2.61
N PRO A 31 -10.34 -9.65 1.77
CA PRO A 31 -9.49 -9.99 0.63
C PRO A 31 -9.38 -8.85 -0.39
N LYS A 32 -10.45 -8.07 -0.58
CA LYS A 32 -10.47 -6.95 -1.52
C LYS A 32 -9.61 -5.80 -1.03
N ILE A 33 -9.76 -5.46 0.26
CA ILE A 33 -8.98 -4.40 0.91
C ILE A 33 -7.49 -4.77 0.90
N VAL A 34 -7.14 -5.98 1.33
CA VAL A 34 -5.75 -6.47 1.32
C VAL A 34 -5.15 -6.44 -0.08
N SER A 35 -5.89 -6.92 -1.09
CA SER A 35 -5.40 -6.90 -2.47
C SER A 35 -5.14 -5.48 -2.97
N CYS A 36 -5.98 -4.51 -2.61
CA CYS A 36 -5.82 -3.13 -3.00
C CYS A 36 -4.60 -2.50 -2.31
N LEU A 37 -4.54 -2.56 -0.98
CA LEU A 37 -3.48 -1.95 -0.18
C LEU A 37 -2.10 -2.58 -0.42
N ARG A 38 -2.01 -3.90 -0.59
CA ARG A 38 -0.73 -4.55 -0.96
C ARG A 38 -0.30 -4.18 -2.38
N GLY A 39 -1.26 -3.97 -3.29
CA GLY A 39 -1.00 -3.57 -4.66
C GLY A 39 -0.27 -2.24 -4.77
N CYS A 40 -0.51 -1.30 -3.85
CA CYS A 40 0.16 0.00 -3.84
C CYS A 40 1.39 0.09 -2.93
N LEU A 41 1.53 -0.81 -1.93
CA LEU A 41 2.56 -0.74 -0.89
C LEU A 41 3.99 -0.53 -1.43
N TRP A 42 4.44 -1.39 -2.35
CA TRP A 42 5.82 -1.30 -2.86
C TRP A 42 6.02 -0.12 -3.82
N GLY A 43 4.95 0.33 -4.49
CA GLY A 43 4.97 1.58 -5.25
C GLY A 43 5.24 2.77 -4.32
N LEU A 44 4.53 2.84 -3.20
CA LEU A 44 4.69 3.88 -2.17
C LEU A 44 6.09 3.89 -1.57
N VAL A 45 6.61 2.71 -1.21
CA VAL A 45 7.98 2.57 -0.69
C VAL A 45 9.01 3.05 -1.71
N THR A 46 8.85 2.67 -2.98
CA THR A 46 9.76 3.09 -4.06
C THR A 46 9.73 4.60 -4.23
N GLU A 47 8.55 5.20 -4.21
CA GLU A 47 8.39 6.65 -4.36
C GLU A 47 8.98 7.41 -3.17
N ALA A 48 8.71 6.97 -1.94
CA ALA A 48 9.31 7.55 -0.74
C ALA A 48 10.85 7.47 -0.78
N MET A 49 11.41 6.36 -1.26
CA MET A 49 12.86 6.17 -1.43
C MET A 49 13.46 7.07 -2.52
N ASN A 50 12.73 7.30 -3.61
CA ASN A 50 13.14 8.20 -4.69
C ASN A 50 13.24 9.64 -4.20
N ARG A 51 12.28 10.10 -3.40
CA ARG A 51 12.27 11.46 -2.83
C ARG A 51 13.48 11.74 -1.95
N VAL A 52 13.84 10.78 -1.10
CA VAL A 52 15.06 10.87 -0.28
C VAL A 52 16.35 10.53 -1.03
N LYS A 53 16.29 10.34 -2.36
CA LYS A 53 17.43 10.00 -3.23
C LYS A 53 18.25 8.82 -2.71
N GLY A 54 17.57 7.80 -2.19
CA GLY A 54 18.20 6.61 -1.62
C GLY A 54 18.88 6.81 -0.27
N ARG A 55 18.64 7.92 0.43
CA ARG A 55 19.18 8.22 1.77
C ARG A 55 18.04 8.34 2.80
N PRO A 56 17.39 7.23 3.18
CA PRO A 56 16.28 7.27 4.12
C PRO A 56 16.76 7.65 5.53
N ASP A 57 15.93 8.41 6.24
CA ASP A 57 16.09 8.63 7.67
C ASP A 57 15.67 7.39 8.47
N GLN A 58 15.92 7.42 9.78
CA GLN A 58 15.58 6.30 10.67
C GLN A 58 14.08 5.98 10.68
N ASP A 59 13.24 6.99 10.43
CA ASP A 59 11.80 6.88 10.40
C ASP A 59 11.30 6.13 9.16
N LEU A 60 11.81 6.48 7.97
CA LEU A 60 11.53 5.76 6.73
C LEU A 60 12.11 4.34 6.75
N ILE A 61 13.30 4.13 7.33
CA ILE A 61 13.87 2.79 7.49
C ILE A 61 12.93 1.88 8.30
N LYS A 62 12.33 2.39 9.39
CA LYS A 62 11.37 1.63 10.21
C LYS A 62 10.12 1.25 9.41
N ARG A 63 9.56 2.18 8.63
CA ARG A 63 8.40 1.94 7.77
C ARG A 63 8.69 0.89 6.70
N ILE A 64 9.85 0.95 6.07
CA ILE A 64 10.29 -0.06 5.09
C ILE A 64 10.42 -1.43 5.77
N GLY A 65 11.02 -1.49 6.96
CA GLY A 65 11.08 -2.73 7.74
C GLY A 65 9.69 -3.31 8.02
N PHE A 66 8.74 -2.45 8.39
CA PHE A 66 7.36 -2.86 8.63
C PHE A 66 6.65 -3.33 7.35
N ALA A 67 6.90 -2.68 6.21
CA ALA A 67 6.41 -3.10 4.90
C ALA A 67 6.89 -4.51 4.55
N VAL A 68 8.19 -4.79 4.74
CA VAL A 68 8.76 -6.13 4.54
C VAL A 68 8.07 -7.16 5.42
N CYS A 69 7.90 -6.87 6.71
CA CYS A 69 7.25 -7.80 7.64
C CYS A 69 5.81 -8.13 7.21
N LEU A 70 5.00 -7.13 6.87
CA LEU A 70 3.61 -7.33 6.45
C LEU A 70 3.50 -8.05 5.09
N ASP A 71 4.44 -7.82 4.19
CA ASP A 71 4.46 -8.50 2.89
C ASP A 71 4.83 -9.97 3.02
N VAL A 72 5.82 -10.29 3.87
CA VAL A 72 6.20 -11.66 4.21
C VAL A 72 5.06 -12.40 4.93
N GLU A 73 4.46 -11.78 5.95
CA GLU A 73 3.29 -12.33 6.65
C GLU A 73 2.15 -12.63 5.67
N GLY A 74 1.84 -11.67 4.80
CA GLY A 74 0.78 -11.81 3.81
C GLY A 74 1.07 -12.81 2.69
N ALA A 75 2.32 -13.19 2.46
CA ALA A 75 2.73 -14.17 1.45
C ALA A 75 2.90 -15.58 2.02
N ALA A 76 2.80 -15.75 3.34
CA ALA A 76 2.98 -17.04 3.99
C ALA A 76 1.86 -18.03 3.59
N GLU A 77 2.23 -19.28 3.36
CA GLU A 77 1.29 -20.35 3.03
C GLU A 77 0.29 -20.55 4.18
N GLY A 78 -1.01 -20.62 3.83
CA GLY A 78 -2.08 -20.77 4.83
C GLY A 78 -2.38 -19.50 5.63
N PHE A 79 -1.75 -18.36 5.30
CA PHE A 79 -2.09 -17.09 5.93
C PHE A 79 -3.49 -16.64 5.53
N HIS A 80 -4.31 -16.36 6.53
CA HIS A 80 -5.62 -15.77 6.37
C HIS A 80 -5.60 -14.36 7.00
N PRO A 81 -5.62 -13.29 6.20
CA PRO A 81 -5.62 -11.94 6.73
C PRO A 81 -6.86 -11.73 7.60
N ASP A 82 -6.65 -11.10 8.75
CA ASP A 82 -7.70 -10.70 9.68
C ASP A 82 -7.84 -9.16 9.74
N ASP A 83 -8.81 -8.67 10.50
CA ASP A 83 -9.05 -7.23 10.68
C ASP A 83 -7.80 -6.51 11.21
N ALA A 84 -7.04 -7.15 12.12
CA ALA A 84 -5.84 -6.58 12.68
C ALA A 84 -4.73 -6.41 11.64
N TYR A 85 -4.53 -7.40 10.77
CA TYR A 85 -3.60 -7.32 9.64
C TYR A 85 -4.01 -6.20 8.68
N VAL A 86 -5.30 -6.10 8.34
CA VAL A 86 -5.81 -5.04 7.47
C VAL A 86 -5.54 -3.66 8.07
N ARG A 87 -5.80 -3.47 9.36
CA ARG A 87 -5.51 -2.20 10.05
C ARG A 87 -4.03 -1.85 10.03
N ARG A 88 -3.14 -2.81 10.30
CA ARG A 88 -1.67 -2.60 10.23
C ARG A 88 -1.24 -2.17 8.83
N LEU A 89 -1.78 -2.83 7.80
CA LEU A 89 -1.49 -2.51 6.41
C LEU A 89 -2.04 -1.13 6.01
N ALA A 90 -3.28 -0.80 6.40
CA ALA A 90 -3.89 0.49 6.14
C ALA A 90 -3.12 1.64 6.79
N MET A 91 -2.74 1.51 8.06
CA MET A 91 -1.93 2.52 8.75
C MET A 91 -0.60 2.78 8.02
N LEU A 92 0.09 1.71 7.61
CA LEU A 92 1.35 1.86 6.88
C LEU A 92 1.16 2.53 5.52
N VAL A 93 0.10 2.17 4.78
CA VAL A 93 -0.21 2.79 3.49
C VAL A 93 -0.55 4.27 3.66
N SER A 94 -1.35 4.63 4.66
CA SER A 94 -1.67 6.03 5.00
C SER A 94 -0.41 6.84 5.31
N ASP A 95 0.42 6.33 6.22
CA ASP A 95 1.69 6.97 6.61
C ASP A 95 2.62 7.21 5.41
N LEU A 96 2.70 6.25 4.49
CA LEU A 96 3.52 6.39 3.29
C LEU A 96 2.91 7.38 2.30
N LEU A 97 1.58 7.41 2.15
CA LEU A 97 0.89 8.39 1.32
C LEU A 97 1.13 9.82 1.82
N ASP A 98 0.97 10.06 3.12
CA ASP A 98 1.23 11.37 3.72
C ASP A 98 2.66 11.82 3.44
N ARG A 99 3.63 10.92 3.62
CA ARG A 99 5.04 11.23 3.36
C ARG A 99 5.36 11.47 1.89
N VAL A 100 4.64 10.82 0.97
CA VAL A 100 4.72 11.12 -0.46
C VAL A 100 3.86 12.35 -0.82
N ALA A 101 3.01 12.88 0.04
CA ALA A 101 2.32 14.15 -0.19
C ALA A 101 3.10 15.36 0.35
N GLU A 102 3.79 15.20 1.48
CA GLU A 102 4.47 16.28 2.22
C GLU A 102 5.59 17.00 1.44
N ASP A 103 6.16 16.39 0.41
CA ASP A 103 7.25 16.97 -0.40
C ASP A 103 6.76 17.50 -1.78
N ASP A 104 5.44 17.60 -1.96
CA ASP A 104 4.81 17.96 -3.24
C ASP A 104 4.07 19.32 -3.16
N ASP A 105 4.69 20.35 -3.73
CA ASP A 105 3.96 21.43 -4.43
C ASP A 105 3.43 20.95 -5.81
N GLY A 106 3.50 19.64 -6.10
CA GLY A 106 3.12 19.00 -7.36
C GLY A 106 2.07 17.88 -7.20
N PRO A 107 1.64 17.28 -8.33
CA PRO A 107 0.49 16.37 -8.35
C PRO A 107 0.79 14.99 -7.75
N LEU A 108 -0.17 14.51 -6.95
CA LEU A 108 -0.16 13.23 -6.24
C LEU A 108 0.38 12.03 -7.06
N PRO A 109 1.10 11.10 -6.40
CA PRO A 109 1.74 9.95 -7.05
C PRO A 109 0.73 9.02 -7.74
N THR A 110 1.00 8.69 -9.01
CA THR A 110 0.20 7.70 -9.76
C THR A 110 0.74 6.28 -9.55
N PHE A 111 0.06 5.48 -8.73
CA PHE A 111 0.39 4.07 -8.51
C PHE A 111 -0.23 3.16 -9.57
N ASN A 112 0.58 2.72 -10.54
CA ASN A 112 0.21 1.63 -11.46
C ASN A 112 0.72 0.29 -10.93
N ALA A 113 -0.16 -0.50 -10.33
CA ALA A 113 0.09 -1.90 -10.03
C ALA A 113 -0.25 -2.79 -11.23
N ARG A 114 0.75 -3.10 -12.06
CA ARG A 114 0.88 -4.41 -12.72
C ARG A 114 2.34 -4.62 -13.13
N PRO A 115 3.03 -5.69 -12.72
CA PRO A 115 4.27 -6.05 -13.38
C PRO A 115 3.96 -6.33 -14.86
N PRO A 116 4.78 -5.88 -15.80
CA PRO A 116 4.64 -6.32 -17.18
C PRO A 116 4.86 -7.83 -17.18
N PHE A 117 3.82 -8.59 -17.48
CA PHE A 117 3.97 -9.97 -17.89
C PHE A 117 4.75 -9.94 -19.21
N ARG A 118 6.09 -9.97 -19.13
CA ARG A 118 6.90 -10.36 -20.28
C ARG A 118 6.63 -11.84 -20.46
N GLY A 119 5.72 -12.15 -21.38
CA GLY A 119 5.66 -13.47 -21.98
C GLY A 119 7.03 -13.79 -22.57
N TRP A 120 7.85 -14.53 -21.83
CA TRP A 120 8.70 -15.51 -22.48
C TRP A 120 7.79 -16.68 -22.74
N TRP A 121 7.45 -16.88 -24.01
CA TRP A 121 7.30 -18.15 -24.74
C TRP A 121 7.21 -17.77 -26.22
N SER A 122 8.32 -17.95 -26.94
CA SER A 122 8.39 -18.16 -28.39
C SER A 122 9.86 -18.45 -28.75
N ALA A 123 10.20 -19.73 -28.70
CA ALA A 123 11.11 -20.47 -29.60
C ALA A 123 11.38 -21.84 -28.98
#